data_AF-A0A3B7RT33-F1
#
_entry.id   AF-A0A3B7RT33-F1
#
_cell.length_a   1.000
_cell.length_b   1.000
_cell.length_c   1.000
_cell.angle_alpha   90.00
_cell.angle_beta   90.00
_cell.angle_gamma   90.00
#
_symmetry.space_group_name_H-M   'P 1'
#
loop_
_entity.id
_entity.type
_entity.pdbx_description
1 polymer ?
#
loop_
_entity_poly.entity_id
_entity_poly.type
_entity_poly.pdbx_seq_one_letter_code
_entity_poly.pdbx_strand_id
1 'polypeptide(L)'
;MIVIDNPQGFIKWYGVFAALFMASCGKQGQQGDTGKHTFGKRTAESTMLTDTAGAYKLSSGWLKPKKSFEFNDSAWVSADTLFLVTCAEFVYYPFGNIKDESMLGKSLLKGFKVNKQVTRLRDGEASTYHSLIKGKDRLLLFFAKDDSPDSYWGSYIIKGELRDSTVALTNKVKVGMSANQFYSTFLTAIDAGLQQKIKFVVLEPCIDNPRHIYELSEGKLESIRFDCLACDKEVDY
;
A
#
# COMPACT_ATOMS: atom_id res chain seq x y z
N MET A 1 -36.24 -17.78 -6.36
CA MET A 1 -36.37 -17.60 -4.90
C MET A 1 -35.78 -18.84 -4.24
N ILE A 2 -34.50 -18.77 -3.90
CA ILE A 2 -33.78 -19.78 -3.14
C ILE A 2 -32.97 -18.98 -2.12
N VAL A 3 -33.41 -19.06 -0.86
CA VAL A 3 -32.73 -18.54 0.32
C VAL A 3 -31.76 -19.64 0.76
N ILE A 4 -30.48 -19.31 0.93
CA ILE A 4 -29.55 -20.17 1.66
C ILE A 4 -28.90 -19.33 2.75
N ASP A 5 -29.13 -19.81 3.96
CA ASP A 5 -28.74 -19.26 5.25
C ASP A 5 -27.23 -19.17 5.45
N ASN A 6 -26.87 -18.11 6.16
CA ASN A 6 -25.63 -17.91 6.90
C ASN A 6 -25.55 -18.88 8.09
N PRO A 7 -24.35 -19.39 8.43
CA PRO A 7 -24.05 -19.55 9.85
C PRO A 7 -22.69 -18.95 10.22
N GLN A 8 -22.77 -18.01 11.16
CA GLN A 8 -21.65 -17.59 11.99
C GLN A 8 -21.18 -18.76 12.87
N GLY A 9 -19.86 -18.96 12.92
CA GLY A 9 -19.20 -19.90 13.83
C GLY A 9 -18.08 -19.23 14.60
N PHE A 10 -18.41 -18.72 15.78
CA PHE A 10 -17.49 -18.29 16.83
C PHE A 10 -16.67 -19.49 17.35
N ILE A 11 -15.34 -19.39 17.39
CA ILE A 11 -14.52 -20.23 18.28
C ILE A 11 -13.57 -19.33 19.07
N LYS A 12 -13.91 -19.16 20.36
CA LYS A 12 -13.02 -18.64 21.40
C LYS A 12 -12.09 -19.76 21.85
N TRP A 13 -10.77 -19.53 21.83
CA TRP A 13 -9.80 -20.35 22.55
C TRP A 13 -9.27 -19.55 23.76
N TYR A 14 -9.53 -20.05 24.96
CA TYR A 14 -8.88 -19.69 26.21
C TYR A 14 -8.04 -20.89 26.68
N GLY A 15 -6.87 -20.61 27.27
CA GLY A 15 -5.99 -21.60 27.92
C GLY A 15 -4.53 -21.15 27.85
N VAL A 16 -4.05 -20.25 28.73
CA VAL A 16 -3.57 -20.45 30.12
C VAL A 16 -2.17 -21.10 30.20
N PHE A 17 -1.23 -20.24 30.63
CA PHE A 17 -0.04 -20.44 31.48
C PHE A 17 0.82 -21.72 31.38
N ALA A 18 2.11 -21.51 31.11
CA ALA A 18 3.19 -22.06 31.92
C ALA A 18 4.45 -21.17 31.81
N ALA A 19 4.70 -20.36 32.84
CA ALA A 19 6.01 -19.79 33.11
C ALA A 19 6.78 -20.81 33.95
N LEU A 20 8.01 -21.15 33.54
CA LEU A 20 9.00 -21.74 34.44
C LEU A 20 10.27 -20.90 34.38
N PHE A 21 10.46 -20.12 35.45
CA PHE A 21 11.77 -19.71 35.93
C PHE A 21 12.58 -20.95 36.28
N MET A 22 13.89 -20.93 35.98
CA MET A 22 14.92 -21.43 36.89
C MET A 22 16.24 -20.73 36.53
N ALA A 23 16.69 -19.94 37.50
CA ALA A 23 18.01 -19.34 37.55
C ALA A 23 19.07 -20.43 37.69
N SER A 24 20.25 -20.22 37.10
CA SER A 24 21.47 -20.84 37.60
C SER A 24 22.58 -19.79 37.61
N CYS A 25 22.88 -19.33 38.83
CA CYS A 25 24.14 -18.67 39.16
C CYS A 25 25.25 -19.72 39.21
N GLY A 26 26.34 -19.48 38.47
CA GLY A 26 27.64 -20.13 38.67
C GLY A 26 28.72 -19.08 38.79
N LYS A 27 29.33 -18.99 39.97
CA LYS A 27 30.37 -18.03 40.38
C LYS A 27 31.76 -18.31 39.78
N GLN A 28 32.46 -17.20 39.52
CA GLN A 28 33.88 -16.88 39.74
C GLN A 28 34.95 -18.00 39.70
N GLY A 29 35.89 -17.83 38.78
CA GLY A 29 37.29 -18.22 38.95
C GLY A 29 38.20 -17.06 38.51
N GLN A 30 38.89 -16.44 39.47
CA GLN A 30 40.05 -15.58 39.22
C GLN A 30 41.27 -16.49 38.97
N GLN A 31 41.98 -16.28 37.88
CA GLN A 31 43.38 -16.67 37.76
C GLN A 31 44.09 -15.66 36.86
N GLY A 32 45.05 -14.95 37.43
CA GLY A 32 45.87 -14.00 36.69
C GLY A 32 46.85 -14.74 35.78
N ASP A 33 47.04 -14.21 34.58
CA ASP A 33 48.24 -14.48 33.80
C ASP A 33 48.63 -13.24 32.99
N THR A 34 49.89 -12.86 33.14
CA THR A 34 50.54 -11.73 32.49
C THR A 34 50.92 -12.13 31.07
N GLY A 35 50.00 -11.92 30.12
CA GLY A 35 50.25 -12.11 28.69
C GLY A 35 50.05 -10.82 27.91
N LYS A 36 51.15 -10.26 27.36
CA LYS A 36 51.12 -9.18 26.36
C LYS A 36 50.25 -9.61 25.16
N HIS A 37 49.03 -9.09 25.08
CA HIS A 37 48.20 -9.19 23.88
C HIS A 37 48.11 -7.83 23.18
N THR A 38 48.48 -7.90 21.91
CA THR A 38 48.40 -6.88 20.87
C THR A 38 47.06 -6.14 20.88
N PHE A 39 47.15 -4.82 20.83
CA PHE A 39 46.03 -3.88 20.73
C PHE A 39 45.27 -4.12 19.42
N GLY A 40 44.31 -5.03 19.44
CA GLY A 40 43.33 -5.18 18.36
C GLY A 40 42.54 -3.88 18.25
N LYS A 41 42.63 -3.21 17.09
CA LYS A 41 41.73 -2.13 16.70
C LYS A 41 40.30 -2.63 16.88
N ARG A 42 39.61 -2.16 17.93
CA ARG A 42 38.15 -2.18 17.97
C ARG A 42 37.69 -1.37 16.77
N THR A 43 37.19 -2.05 15.75
CA THR A 43 36.31 -1.47 14.75
C THR A 43 35.19 -0.81 15.55
N ALA A 44 35.20 0.52 15.60
CA ALA A 44 34.07 1.25 16.13
C ALA A 44 32.86 0.82 15.30
N GLU A 45 31.93 0.10 15.91
CA GLU A 45 30.56 0.05 15.40
C GLU A 45 30.13 1.50 15.26
N SER A 46 30.14 1.98 14.02
CA SER A 46 29.46 3.20 13.63
C SER A 46 27.99 2.95 13.92
N THR A 47 27.58 3.27 15.14
CA THR A 47 26.20 3.56 15.48
C THR A 47 25.90 4.85 14.72
N MET A 48 25.60 4.71 13.43
CA MET A 48 25.00 5.80 12.67
C MET A 48 23.78 6.23 13.46
N LEU A 49 23.85 7.42 14.05
CA LEU A 49 22.71 8.10 14.64
C LEU A 49 21.70 8.28 13.52
N THR A 50 20.75 7.37 13.43
CA THR A 50 19.66 7.50 12.47
C THR A 50 18.80 8.67 12.90
N ASP A 51 18.81 9.75 12.11
CA ASP A 51 17.94 10.89 12.30
C ASP A 51 16.47 10.44 12.17
N THR A 52 15.81 10.30 13.33
CA THR A 52 14.41 9.89 13.46
C THR A 52 13.45 11.07 13.52
N ALA A 53 13.93 12.31 13.32
CA ALA A 53 13.03 13.46 13.26
C ALA A 53 12.03 13.30 12.11
N GLY A 54 10.73 13.39 12.42
CA GLY A 54 9.64 13.18 11.46
C GLY A 54 9.42 11.73 11.05
N ALA A 55 9.96 10.75 11.78
CA ALA A 55 9.68 9.33 11.57
C ALA A 55 8.42 8.88 12.32
N TYR A 56 7.67 7.96 11.73
CA TYR A 56 6.57 7.27 12.37
C TYR A 56 7.09 5.99 13.02
N LYS A 57 6.87 5.87 14.33
CA LYS A 57 7.18 4.66 15.09
C LYS A 57 6.01 3.70 15.02
N LEU A 58 6.28 2.49 14.57
CA LEU A 58 5.32 1.41 14.39
C LEU A 58 5.60 0.30 15.40
N SER A 59 4.67 -0.63 15.57
CA SER A 59 4.84 -1.78 16.48
C SER A 59 6.04 -2.65 16.11
N SER A 60 6.41 -2.70 14.83
CA SER A 60 7.41 -3.60 14.26
C SER A 60 8.61 -2.89 13.63
N GLY A 61 8.77 -1.57 13.84
CA GLY A 61 9.87 -0.79 13.29
C GLY A 61 9.55 0.70 13.22
N TRP A 62 10.18 1.40 12.29
CA TRP A 62 9.88 2.80 12.02
C TRP A 62 10.05 3.08 10.53
N LEU A 63 9.46 4.18 10.08
CA LEU A 63 9.64 4.70 8.73
C LEU A 63 9.62 6.22 8.74
N LYS A 64 10.16 6.85 7.71
CA LYS A 64 10.16 8.30 7.51
C LYS A 64 9.53 8.60 6.16
N PRO A 65 8.28 9.09 6.11
CA PRO A 65 7.63 9.42 4.86
C PRO A 65 8.27 10.64 4.19
N LYS A 66 8.14 10.73 2.86
CA LYS A 66 8.50 11.95 2.14
C LYS A 66 7.41 13.00 2.30
N LYS A 67 7.83 14.24 2.57
CA LYS A 67 6.93 15.40 2.67
C LYS A 67 6.11 15.64 1.40
N SER A 68 6.65 15.32 0.22
CA SER A 68 5.98 15.51 -1.07
C SER A 68 4.75 14.62 -1.28
N PHE A 69 4.50 13.67 -0.39
CA PHE A 69 3.34 12.77 -0.43
C PHE A 69 2.32 13.09 0.65
N GLU A 70 2.48 14.18 1.42
CA GLU A 70 1.43 14.69 2.31
C GLU A 70 0.76 13.58 3.14
N PHE A 71 1.59 12.71 3.72
CA PHE A 71 1.12 11.67 4.62
C PHE A 71 0.57 12.34 5.87
N ASN A 72 -0.58 11.87 6.35
CA ASN A 72 -1.03 12.25 7.67
C ASN A 72 -0.17 11.54 8.73
N ASP A 73 -0.31 11.94 9.99
CA ASP A 73 0.45 11.35 11.10
C ASP A 73 -0.06 9.96 11.52
N SER A 74 -0.78 9.25 10.63
CA SER A 74 -1.31 7.91 10.86
C SER A 74 -0.69 6.89 9.91
N ALA A 75 0.16 6.04 10.49
CA ALA A 75 0.67 4.84 9.84
C ALA A 75 0.56 3.68 10.82
N TRP A 76 0.19 2.51 10.34
CA TRP A 76 0.13 1.31 11.17
C TRP A 76 0.44 0.05 10.37
N VAL A 77 0.73 -1.02 11.09
CA VAL A 77 0.99 -2.34 10.51
C VAL A 77 -0.02 -3.32 11.09
N SER A 78 -0.64 -4.10 10.22
CA SER A 78 -1.45 -5.27 10.59
C SER A 78 -0.92 -6.48 9.82
N ALA A 79 -0.45 -7.49 10.55
CA ALA A 79 0.22 -8.67 9.98
C ALA A 79 1.37 -8.28 9.02
N ASP A 80 1.23 -8.57 7.72
CA ASP A 80 2.19 -8.26 6.66
C ASP A 80 1.78 -7.04 5.81
N THR A 81 0.83 -6.24 6.30
CA THR A 81 0.32 -5.06 5.60
C THR A 81 0.68 -3.76 6.31
N LEU A 82 1.33 -2.85 5.60
CA LEU A 82 1.60 -1.48 6.01
C LEU A 82 0.51 -0.56 5.45
N PHE A 83 -0.11 0.23 6.32
CA PHE A 83 -1.11 1.23 5.95
C PHE A 83 -0.54 2.64 6.14
N LEU A 84 -0.73 3.48 5.13
CA LEU A 84 -0.33 4.88 5.13
C LEU A 84 -1.49 5.71 4.59
N VAL A 85 -1.91 6.75 5.31
CA VAL A 85 -2.95 7.65 4.83
C VAL A 85 -2.31 8.91 4.24
N THR A 86 -2.76 9.33 3.06
CA THR A 86 -2.17 10.43 2.29
C THR A 86 -3.23 11.27 1.59
N CYS A 87 -3.00 12.58 1.51
CA CYS A 87 -3.81 13.51 0.69
C CYS A 87 -3.19 13.83 -0.67
N ALA A 88 -2.07 13.19 -1.03
CA ALA A 88 -1.37 13.55 -2.25
C ALA A 88 -2.22 13.32 -3.50
N GLU A 89 -2.15 14.23 -4.47
CA GLU A 89 -2.80 14.06 -5.77
C GLU A 89 -2.49 12.72 -6.45
N PHE A 90 -1.34 12.12 -6.13
CA PHE A 90 -0.95 10.80 -6.62
C PHE A 90 -2.00 9.70 -6.37
N VAL A 91 -2.68 9.70 -5.22
CA VAL A 91 -3.72 8.67 -4.94
C VAL A 91 -5.00 8.93 -5.71
N TYR A 92 -5.32 10.18 -6.02
CA TYR A 92 -6.52 10.54 -6.79
C TYR A 92 -6.30 10.44 -8.29
N TYR A 93 -5.10 10.75 -8.76
CA TYR A 93 -4.74 10.85 -10.17
C TYR A 93 -3.47 10.05 -10.49
N PRO A 94 -3.44 8.72 -10.23
CA PRO A 94 -2.25 7.91 -10.45
C PRO A 94 -1.86 7.78 -11.93
N PHE A 95 -2.73 8.11 -12.87
CA PHE A 95 -2.40 8.16 -14.30
C PHE A 95 -2.41 9.59 -14.89
N GLY A 96 -2.41 10.59 -14.00
CA GLY A 96 -2.63 12.00 -14.32
C GLY A 96 -4.12 12.38 -14.24
N ASN A 97 -4.40 13.68 -14.36
CA ASN A 97 -5.76 14.20 -14.36
C ASN A 97 -6.42 13.92 -15.73
N ILE A 98 -7.20 12.85 -15.80
CA ILE A 98 -7.96 12.43 -16.99
C ILE A 98 -9.42 12.81 -16.73
N LYS A 99 -9.90 13.83 -17.41
CA LYS A 99 -11.26 14.35 -17.23
C LYS A 99 -12.30 13.59 -18.05
N ASP A 100 -11.89 13.11 -19.21
CA ASP A 100 -12.77 12.47 -20.15
C ASP A 100 -12.04 11.40 -21.00
N GLU A 101 -12.84 10.65 -21.76
CA GLU A 101 -12.34 9.57 -22.62
C GLU A 101 -11.36 10.07 -23.70
N SER A 102 -11.52 11.30 -24.21
CA SER A 102 -10.66 11.85 -25.25
C SER A 102 -9.21 12.02 -24.79
N MET A 103 -9.00 12.12 -23.47
CA MET A 103 -7.68 12.24 -22.86
C MET A 103 -6.96 10.89 -22.70
N LEU A 104 -7.66 9.75 -22.77
CA LEU A 104 -7.07 8.42 -22.55
C LEU A 104 -5.92 8.10 -23.52
N GLY A 105 -6.06 8.48 -24.79
CA GLY A 105 -5.03 8.25 -25.81
C GLY A 105 -3.74 9.06 -25.58
N LYS A 106 -3.81 10.12 -24.78
CA LYS A 106 -2.70 11.04 -24.47
C LYS A 106 -2.12 10.82 -23.07
N SER A 107 -2.78 10.03 -22.23
CA SER A 107 -2.37 9.78 -20.85
C SER A 107 -1.41 8.59 -20.71
N LEU A 108 -1.10 8.23 -19.46
CA LEU A 108 -0.36 7.00 -19.14
C LEU A 108 -1.16 5.72 -19.46
N LEU A 109 -2.46 5.84 -19.74
CA LEU A 109 -3.34 4.75 -20.17
C LEU A 109 -3.38 4.57 -21.69
N LYS A 110 -2.48 5.22 -22.43
CA LYS A 110 -2.36 5.00 -23.88
C LYS A 110 -2.11 3.52 -24.21
N GLY A 111 -2.82 3.05 -25.24
CA GLY A 111 -2.73 1.67 -25.72
C GLY A 111 -3.58 0.65 -24.96
N PHE A 112 -4.38 1.07 -23.96
CA PHE A 112 -5.47 0.23 -23.48
C PHE A 112 -6.58 0.14 -24.53
N LYS A 113 -7.15 -1.06 -24.70
CA LYS A 113 -8.42 -1.22 -25.41
C LYS A 113 -9.53 -0.74 -24.49
N VAL A 114 -10.38 0.16 -24.98
CA VAL A 114 -11.50 0.73 -24.24
C VAL A 114 -12.80 0.05 -24.68
N ASN A 115 -13.53 -0.53 -23.74
CA ASN A 115 -14.89 -1.03 -23.93
C ASN A 115 -15.84 -0.18 -23.08
N LYS A 116 -16.84 0.43 -23.70
CA LYS A 116 -17.85 1.23 -22.98
C LYS A 116 -19.00 0.33 -22.56
N GLN A 117 -19.48 0.54 -21.35
CA GLN A 117 -20.68 -0.10 -20.82
C GLN A 117 -21.59 0.99 -20.28
N VAL A 118 -22.84 1.01 -20.73
CA VAL A 118 -23.85 1.93 -20.22
C VAL A 118 -24.71 1.14 -19.24
N THR A 119 -24.70 1.57 -17.99
CA THR A 119 -25.48 0.98 -16.90
C THR A 119 -26.47 2.02 -16.41
N ARG A 120 -27.68 1.58 -16.07
CA ARG A 120 -28.63 2.45 -15.38
C ARG A 120 -28.42 2.32 -13.88
N LEU A 121 -28.19 3.45 -13.23
CA LEU A 121 -28.15 3.54 -11.78
C LEU A 121 -29.56 3.35 -11.19
N ARG A 122 -29.64 3.16 -9.87
CA ARG A 122 -30.92 2.91 -9.17
C ARG A 122 -31.94 4.04 -9.31
N ASP A 123 -31.48 5.26 -9.56
CA ASP A 123 -32.31 6.44 -9.85
C ASP A 123 -32.84 6.49 -11.29
N GLY A 124 -32.43 5.54 -12.14
CA GLY A 124 -32.80 5.47 -13.55
C GLY A 124 -31.87 6.23 -14.49
N GLU A 125 -30.87 6.96 -13.97
CA GLU A 125 -29.92 7.68 -14.80
C GLU A 125 -28.93 6.73 -15.50
N ALA A 126 -28.69 7.00 -16.78
CA ALA A 126 -27.71 6.26 -17.56
C ALA A 126 -26.30 6.79 -17.29
N SER A 127 -25.48 5.93 -16.69
CA SER A 127 -24.07 6.14 -16.40
C SER A 127 -23.21 5.31 -17.34
N THR A 128 -22.11 5.90 -17.83
CA THR A 128 -21.17 5.22 -18.74
C THR A 128 -19.90 4.87 -17.99
N TYR A 129 -19.58 3.58 -17.97
CA TYR A 129 -18.33 3.05 -17.45
C TYR A 129 -17.41 2.65 -18.60
N HIS A 130 -16.11 2.81 -18.37
CA HIS A 130 -15.07 2.46 -19.34
C HIS A 130 -14.23 1.32 -18.77
N SER A 131 -14.40 0.13 -19.33
CA SER A 131 -13.53 -1.01 -19.06
C SER A 131 -12.30 -0.94 -19.96
N LEU A 132 -11.15 -0.79 -19.35
CA LEU A 132 -9.85 -0.68 -20.01
C LEU A 132 -9.10 -2.00 -19.85
N ILE A 133 -8.63 -2.55 -20.97
CA ILE A 133 -7.92 -3.83 -21.04
C ILE A 133 -6.61 -3.68 -21.80
N LYS A 134 -5.49 -4.09 -21.19
CA LYS A 134 -4.17 -4.21 -21.85
C LYS A 134 -3.39 -5.38 -21.28
N GLY A 135 -3.16 -6.43 -22.08
CA GLY A 135 -2.49 -7.63 -21.57
C GLY A 135 -3.23 -8.25 -20.37
N LYS A 136 -2.59 -8.26 -19.20
CA LYS A 136 -3.19 -8.69 -17.92
C LYS A 136 -3.81 -7.55 -17.10
N ASP A 137 -3.60 -6.30 -17.50
CA ASP A 137 -4.08 -5.13 -16.78
C ASP A 137 -5.56 -4.87 -17.08
N ARG A 138 -6.32 -4.55 -16.03
CA ARG A 138 -7.76 -4.28 -16.09
C ARG A 138 -8.07 -3.05 -15.25
N LEU A 139 -8.72 -2.06 -15.82
CA LEU A 139 -9.22 -0.89 -15.07
C LEU A 139 -10.70 -0.68 -15.40
N LEU A 140 -11.46 -0.21 -14.43
CA LEU A 140 -12.82 0.28 -14.59
C LEU A 140 -12.84 1.75 -14.20
N LEU A 141 -13.16 2.60 -15.16
CA LEU A 141 -13.21 4.05 -14.98
C LEU A 141 -14.65 4.55 -15.08
N PHE A 142 -14.91 5.66 -14.41
CA PHE A 142 -16.14 6.43 -14.50
C PHE A 142 -15.78 7.92 -14.57
N PHE A 143 -16.28 8.61 -15.59
CA PHE A 143 -16.13 10.05 -15.73
C PHE A 143 -17.47 10.70 -15.39
N ALA A 144 -17.50 11.46 -14.30
CA ALA A 144 -18.68 12.24 -13.93
C ALA A 144 -19.01 13.25 -15.03
N LYS A 145 -20.30 13.53 -15.24
CA LYS A 145 -20.71 14.63 -16.12
C LYS A 145 -20.48 15.95 -15.38
N ASP A 146 -19.99 16.96 -16.09
CA ASP A 146 -19.44 18.23 -15.57
C ASP A 146 -20.37 19.07 -14.67
N ASP A 147 -21.61 18.65 -14.42
CA ASP A 147 -22.63 19.41 -13.68
C ASP A 147 -23.15 18.74 -12.40
N SER A 148 -22.62 17.57 -11.98
CA SER A 148 -23.04 17.00 -10.70
C SER A 148 -22.29 17.66 -9.54
N PRO A 149 -22.95 18.11 -8.46
CA PRO A 149 -22.28 18.59 -7.25
C PRO A 149 -21.38 17.51 -6.61
N ASP A 150 -21.55 16.25 -7.00
CA ASP A 150 -20.74 15.10 -6.62
C ASP A 150 -19.48 14.93 -7.49
N SER A 151 -19.34 15.67 -8.59
CA SER A 151 -18.15 15.63 -9.48
C SER A 151 -16.89 16.21 -8.84
N TYR A 152 -17.04 16.80 -7.64
CA TYR A 152 -15.96 17.44 -6.90
C TYR A 152 -15.10 16.48 -6.07
N TRP A 153 -15.50 15.21 -5.93
CA TRP A 153 -14.86 14.29 -4.98
C TRP A 153 -14.51 12.94 -5.63
N GLY A 154 -13.22 12.64 -5.68
CA GLY A 154 -12.73 11.28 -5.88
C GLY A 154 -12.23 10.97 -7.30
N SER A 155 -11.25 10.08 -7.36
CA SER A 155 -10.67 9.61 -8.62
C SER A 155 -11.71 9.04 -9.58
N TYR A 156 -11.46 9.18 -10.88
CA TYR A 156 -12.23 8.52 -11.94
C TYR A 156 -12.04 6.99 -11.96
N ILE A 157 -11.22 6.44 -11.07
CA ILE A 157 -10.93 5.00 -10.96
C ILE A 157 -11.91 4.36 -9.96
N ILE A 158 -12.79 3.50 -10.47
CA ILE A 158 -13.73 2.73 -9.65
C ILE A 158 -13.03 1.51 -9.06
N LYS A 159 -12.36 0.75 -9.93
CA LYS A 159 -11.59 -0.43 -9.53
C LYS A 159 -10.59 -0.80 -10.59
N GLY A 160 -9.60 -1.60 -10.23
CA GLY A 160 -8.74 -2.21 -11.23
C GLY A 160 -7.50 -2.85 -10.66
N GLU A 161 -6.76 -3.50 -11.53
CA GLU A 161 -5.55 -4.21 -11.20
C GLU A 161 -4.55 -4.13 -12.35
N LEU A 162 -3.31 -3.77 -12.02
CA LEU A 162 -2.16 -3.83 -12.91
C LEU A 162 -1.29 -5.01 -12.47
N ARG A 163 -0.96 -5.88 -13.43
CA ARG A 163 -0.07 -7.04 -13.27
C ARG A 163 1.02 -7.08 -14.34
N ASP A 164 0.99 -6.17 -15.30
CA ASP A 164 2.00 -6.03 -16.34
C ASP A 164 2.89 -4.81 -16.09
N SER A 165 4.16 -4.92 -16.45
CA SER A 165 5.18 -3.88 -16.26
C SER A 165 5.09 -2.74 -17.26
N THR A 166 4.18 -2.84 -18.24
CA THR A 166 4.06 -1.89 -19.36
C THR A 166 3.36 -0.57 -18.98
N VAL A 167 2.69 -0.54 -17.84
CA VAL A 167 1.95 0.63 -17.36
C VAL A 167 2.65 1.17 -16.12
N ALA A 168 3.04 2.43 -16.19
CA ALA A 168 3.57 3.16 -15.05
C ALA A 168 2.54 4.18 -14.58
N LEU A 169 2.43 4.32 -13.27
CA LEU A 169 1.73 5.41 -12.62
C LEU A 169 2.56 6.69 -12.71
N THR A 170 1.96 7.81 -12.31
CA THR A 170 2.69 9.01 -11.91
C THR A 170 3.75 8.65 -10.86
N ASN A 171 4.84 9.41 -10.77
CA ASN A 171 6.03 9.02 -9.98
C ASN A 171 6.74 7.72 -10.40
N LYS A 172 6.43 7.17 -11.59
CA LYS A 172 7.11 6.01 -12.21
C LYS A 172 6.95 4.69 -11.44
N VAL A 173 5.96 4.60 -10.55
CA VAL A 173 5.60 3.34 -9.89
C VAL A 173 5.04 2.38 -10.94
N LYS A 174 5.56 1.15 -11.01
CA LYS A 174 5.10 0.15 -11.97
C LYS A 174 5.42 -1.26 -11.50
N VAL A 175 4.61 -2.23 -11.94
CA VAL A 175 4.88 -3.65 -11.71
C VAL A 175 6.28 -4.02 -12.21
N GLY A 176 6.95 -4.87 -11.44
CA GLY A 176 8.30 -5.36 -11.68
C GLY A 176 9.42 -4.49 -11.09
N MET A 177 9.12 -3.29 -10.56
CA MET A 177 10.12 -2.49 -9.87
C MET A 177 10.57 -3.16 -8.57
N SER A 178 11.80 -2.92 -8.11
CA SER A 178 12.26 -3.52 -6.85
C SER A 178 11.53 -2.91 -5.65
N ALA A 179 11.42 -3.69 -4.57
CA ALA A 179 10.82 -3.21 -3.32
C ALA A 179 11.55 -1.95 -2.81
N ASN A 180 12.88 -1.92 -2.88
CA ASN A 180 13.67 -0.73 -2.50
C ASN A 180 13.29 0.50 -3.33
N GLN A 181 13.17 0.35 -4.67
CA GLN A 181 12.74 1.45 -5.53
C GLN A 181 11.32 1.90 -5.16
N PHE A 182 10.41 0.95 -4.92
CA PHE A 182 9.04 1.22 -4.51
C PHE A 182 8.98 2.02 -3.20
N TYR A 183 9.62 1.54 -2.13
CA TYR A 183 9.66 2.27 -0.85
C TYR A 183 10.31 3.63 -1.00
N SER A 184 11.41 3.72 -1.77
CA SER A 184 12.10 4.98 -2.02
C SER A 184 11.25 6.00 -2.79
N THR A 185 10.14 5.60 -3.43
CA THR A 185 9.20 6.53 -4.04
C THR A 185 8.50 7.36 -2.95
N PHE A 186 8.00 6.70 -1.91
CA PHE A 186 7.12 7.27 -0.89
C PHE A 186 7.84 7.67 0.40
N LEU A 187 8.94 6.99 0.73
CA LEU A 187 9.63 7.10 2.00
C LEU A 187 11.05 7.62 1.78
N THR A 188 11.52 8.43 2.73
CA THR A 188 12.93 8.80 2.86
C THR A 188 13.72 7.68 3.52
N ALA A 189 13.10 6.94 4.45
CA ALA A 189 13.71 5.80 5.12
C ALA A 189 12.64 4.80 5.61
N ILE A 190 13.03 3.54 5.74
CA ILE A 190 12.24 2.48 6.34
C ILE A 190 13.19 1.51 7.05
N ASP A 191 12.81 1.03 8.23
CA ASP A 191 13.55 -0.01 8.94
C ASP A 191 13.63 -1.30 8.10
N ALA A 192 14.83 -1.89 8.01
CA ALA A 192 15.05 -3.08 7.18
C ALA A 192 14.26 -4.30 7.67
N GLY A 193 14.11 -4.44 9.00
CA GLY A 193 13.33 -5.53 9.60
C GLY A 193 11.84 -5.37 9.35
N LEU A 194 11.33 -4.13 9.32
CA LEU A 194 9.98 -3.85 8.86
C LEU A 194 9.83 -4.19 7.38
N GLN A 195 10.73 -3.70 6.54
CA GLN A 195 10.67 -3.86 5.09
C GLN A 195 10.58 -5.33 4.64
N GLN A 196 11.29 -6.23 5.31
CA GLN A 196 11.30 -7.67 5.00
C GLN A 196 9.98 -8.39 5.37
N LYS A 197 9.20 -7.84 6.31
CA LYS A 197 7.94 -8.45 6.78
C LYS A 197 6.74 -8.03 5.95
N ILE A 198 6.81 -6.86 5.31
CA ILE A 198 5.70 -6.28 4.58
C ILE A 198 5.57 -6.91 3.20
N LYS A 199 4.42 -7.50 2.95
CA LYS A 199 3.98 -7.99 1.63
C LYS A 199 3.00 -7.05 0.96
N PHE A 200 2.23 -6.28 1.74
CA PHE A 200 1.26 -5.34 1.20
C PHE A 200 1.50 -3.93 1.71
N VAL A 201 1.45 -2.96 0.82
CA VAL A 201 1.40 -1.55 1.19
C VAL A 201 0.07 -0.98 0.71
N VAL A 202 -0.68 -0.41 1.62
CA VAL A 202 -1.96 0.23 1.35
C VAL A 202 -1.79 1.73 1.49
N LEU A 203 -2.07 2.46 0.42
CA LEU A 203 -2.23 3.92 0.49
C LEU A 203 -3.72 4.22 0.57
N GLU A 204 -4.12 4.74 1.73
CA GLU A 204 -5.47 5.20 1.96
C GLU A 204 -5.58 6.69 1.62
N PRO A 205 -6.54 7.08 0.78
CA PRO A 205 -6.75 8.47 0.47
C PRO A 205 -7.41 9.15 1.68
N CYS A 206 -7.05 10.40 1.97
CA CYS A 206 -7.61 11.12 3.14
C CYS A 206 -9.05 11.60 2.94
N ILE A 207 -9.44 11.73 1.67
CA ILE A 207 -10.79 11.91 1.15
C ILE A 207 -11.15 10.65 0.37
N ASP A 208 -12.38 10.17 0.46
CA ASP A 208 -12.87 8.91 -0.11
C ASP A 208 -12.32 8.60 -1.52
N ASN A 209 -11.82 7.37 -1.65
CA ASN A 209 -11.46 6.64 -2.88
C ASN A 209 -10.46 7.31 -3.87
N PRO A 210 -9.61 6.51 -4.54
CA PRO A 210 -9.49 5.06 -4.49
C PRO A 210 -8.42 4.65 -3.48
N ARG A 211 -8.61 3.52 -2.82
CA ARG A 211 -7.53 2.88 -2.06
C ARG A 211 -6.56 2.25 -3.04
N HIS A 212 -5.26 2.50 -2.87
CA HIS A 212 -4.23 1.78 -3.62
C HIS A 212 -3.68 0.64 -2.77
N ILE A 213 -3.53 -0.54 -3.36
CA ILE A 213 -2.98 -1.71 -2.71
C ILE A 213 -1.83 -2.24 -3.56
N TYR A 214 -0.64 -2.26 -3.00
CA TYR A 214 0.59 -2.67 -3.65
C TYR A 214 1.05 -4.00 -3.05
N GLU A 215 1.22 -5.01 -3.89
CA GLU A 215 1.69 -6.32 -3.47
C GLU A 215 3.18 -6.48 -3.79
N LEU A 216 3.95 -6.83 -2.77
CA LEU A 216 5.38 -7.06 -2.83
C LEU A 216 5.66 -8.55 -2.64
N SER A 217 6.30 -9.14 -3.63
CA SER A 217 6.69 -10.55 -3.63
C SER A 217 8.09 -10.69 -4.21
N GLU A 218 8.90 -11.57 -3.62
CA GLU A 218 10.27 -11.84 -4.06
C GLU A 218 11.13 -10.57 -4.27
N GLY A 219 10.93 -9.56 -3.41
CA GLY A 219 11.67 -8.29 -3.46
C GLY A 219 11.27 -7.36 -4.61
N LYS A 220 10.11 -7.57 -5.25
CA LYS A 220 9.58 -6.75 -6.34
C LYS A 220 8.11 -6.40 -6.12
N LEU A 221 7.65 -5.34 -6.78
CA LEU A 221 6.23 -5.01 -6.89
C LEU A 221 5.58 -5.95 -7.91
N GLU A 222 4.69 -6.82 -7.45
CA GLU A 222 4.01 -7.82 -8.26
C GLU A 222 2.71 -7.27 -8.86
N SER A 223 1.92 -6.58 -8.05
CA SER A 223 0.61 -6.08 -8.47
C SER A 223 0.30 -4.70 -7.87
N ILE A 224 -0.56 -3.96 -8.56
CA ILE A 224 -1.13 -2.70 -8.09
C ILE A 224 -2.64 -2.80 -8.26
N ARG A 225 -3.40 -2.73 -7.17
CA ARG A 225 -4.86 -2.77 -7.17
C ARG A 225 -5.44 -1.45 -6.69
N PHE A 226 -6.55 -1.07 -7.31
CA PHE A 226 -7.37 0.08 -6.96
C PHE A 226 -8.74 -0.42 -6.53
N ASP A 227 -9.16 -0.03 -5.33
CA ASP A 227 -10.47 -0.39 -4.79
C ASP A 227 -11.22 0.89 -4.35
N CYS A 228 -12.46 1.04 -4.82
CA CYS A 228 -13.37 2.07 -4.34
C CYS A 228 -14.38 1.45 -3.35
N LEU A 229 -14.21 1.71 -2.06
CA LEU A 229 -15.06 1.15 -1.01
C LEU A 229 -16.48 1.73 -1.02
N ALA A 230 -16.65 2.95 -1.51
CA ALA A 230 -17.98 3.59 -1.58
C ALA A 230 -18.74 3.23 -2.87
N CYS A 231 -18.04 2.87 -3.95
CA CYS A 231 -18.66 2.65 -5.26
C CYS A 231 -19.44 1.33 -5.35
N ASP A 232 -19.13 0.34 -4.50
CA ASP A 232 -19.84 -0.96 -4.49
C ASP A 232 -21.29 -0.86 -4.03
N LYS A 233 -21.73 0.29 -3.49
CA LYS A 233 -23.11 0.50 -3.02
C LYS A 233 -24.07 0.97 -4.13
N GLU A 234 -23.57 1.33 -5.31
CA GLU A 234 -24.35 2.00 -6.35
C GLU A 234 -24.60 1.16 -7.62
N VAL A 235 -23.96 0.00 -7.74
CA VAL A 235 -24.06 -0.86 -8.94
C VAL A 235 -24.57 -2.24 -8.54
N ASP A 236 -25.87 -2.48 -8.74
CA ASP A 236 -26.41 -3.86 -8.73
C ASP A 236 -25.97 -4.54 -10.03
N TYR A 237 -25.20 -5.64 -9.91
CA TYR A 237 -24.75 -6.47 -11.04
C TYR A 237 -25.87 -7.36 -11.60
#